data_AF-A0A813A0J1-F1
#
_entry.id   AF-A0A813A0J1-F1
#
_cell.length_a   1.000
_cell.length_b   1.000
_cell.length_c   1.000
_cell.angle_alpha   90.00
_cell.angle_beta   90.00
_cell.angle_gamma   90.00
#
_symmetry.space_group_name_H-M   'P 1'
#
loop_
_entity.id
_entity.type
_entity.pdbx_description
1 polymer ?
#
loop_
_entity_poly.entity_id
_entity_poly.type
_entity_poly.pdbx_seq_one_letter_code
_entity_poly.pdbx_strand_id
1 'polypeptide(L)'
;MVEDSGTDEEIPLPNVKTAILSKVIDYCRYHKDTPPEEIQKPLKSTNLVECGVSEWDNEYVNIEQEVLFELILAANYLDIKSLLDLTCAKVASMIKGKNTEEIRKQFNIVNDFTPEEEAQVREENRWCEDA
;
A
#
# COMPACT_ATOMS: atom_id res chain seq x y z
N MET A 1 20.93 16.42 10.17
CA MET A 1 21.11 17.26 11.36
C MET A 1 19.71 17.63 11.80
N VAL A 2 19.20 16.98 12.85
CA VAL A 2 17.99 17.46 13.52
C VAL A 2 18.44 18.76 14.18
N GLU A 3 17.90 19.89 13.74
CA GLU A 3 18.09 21.15 14.46
C GLU A 3 17.59 20.93 15.89
N ASP A 4 18.41 21.32 16.86
CA ASP A 4 18.24 21.12 18.29
C ASP A 4 17.06 21.98 18.82
N SER A 5 15.84 21.67 18.38
CA SER A 5 14.63 21.94 19.13
C SER A 5 14.56 20.90 20.24
N GLY A 6 14.54 21.36 21.48
CA GLY A 6 14.60 20.51 22.67
C GLY A 6 13.62 19.35 22.60
N THR A 7 14.00 18.24 23.21
CA THR A 7 13.30 16.93 23.24
C THR A 7 11.86 16.95 23.80
N ASP A 8 11.28 18.13 24.04
CA ASP A 8 9.96 18.38 24.63
C ASP A 8 9.01 19.18 23.71
N GLU A 9 9.43 19.53 22.49
CA GLU A 9 8.54 20.24 21.55
C GLU A 9 7.55 19.27 20.88
N GLU A 10 6.26 19.42 21.19
CA GLU A 10 5.21 18.58 20.63
C GLU A 10 5.00 18.88 19.14
N ILE A 11 5.02 17.84 18.30
CA ILE A 11 4.73 17.95 16.87
C ILE A 11 3.24 17.66 16.63
N PRO A 12 2.41 18.64 16.25
CA PRO A 12 1.00 18.41 16.02
C PRO A 12 0.77 17.60 14.73
N LEU A 13 0.04 16.48 14.84
CA LEU A 13 -0.31 15.61 13.71
C LEU A 13 -1.84 15.50 13.55
N PRO A 14 -2.53 16.57 13.11
CA PRO A 14 -4.00 16.59 13.07
C PRO A 14 -4.61 15.62 12.05
N ASN A 15 -3.84 15.20 11.05
CA ASN A 15 -4.30 14.37 9.94
C ASN A 15 -4.06 12.86 10.14
N VAL A 16 -3.55 12.44 11.31
CA VAL A 16 -3.25 11.04 11.59
C VAL A 16 -4.01 10.61 12.84
N LYS A 17 -4.89 9.62 12.71
CA LYS A 17 -5.58 9.02 13.86
C LYS A 17 -4.58 8.36 14.79
N THR A 18 -4.82 8.43 16.11
CA THR A 18 -3.92 7.85 17.13
C THR A 18 -3.64 6.36 16.89
N ALA A 19 -4.64 5.58 16.48
CA ALA A 19 -4.47 4.16 16.19
C ALA A 19 -3.52 3.90 15.01
N ILE A 20 -3.57 4.76 13.98
CA ILE A 20 -2.70 4.66 12.80
C ILE A 20 -1.30 5.14 13.15
N LEU A 21 -1.18 6.23 13.91
CA LEU A 21 0.11 6.70 14.39
C LEU A 21 0.82 5.64 15.24
N SER A 22 0.10 4.91 16.10
CA SER A 22 0.66 3.79 16.86
C SER A 22 1.27 2.73 15.95
N LYS A 23 0.59 2.36 14.86
CA LYS A 23 1.10 1.40 13.87
C LYS A 23 2.36 1.93 13.19
N VAL A 24 2.34 3.19 12.74
CA VAL A 24 3.52 3.84 12.14
C VAL A 24 4.71 3.79 13.11
N ILE A 25 4.49 4.09 14.39
CA ILE A 25 5.54 4.03 15.41
C ILE A 25 6.06 2.60 15.59
N ASP A 26 5.19 1.60 15.61
CA ASP A 26 5.59 0.19 15.73
C ASP A 26 6.45 -0.25 14.54
N TYR A 27 6.10 0.16 13.32
CA TYR A 27 6.93 -0.03 12.13
C TYR A 27 8.29 0.64 12.27
N CYS A 28 8.35 1.91 12.65
CA CYS A 28 9.61 2.62 12.83
C CYS A 28 10.49 1.99 13.92
N ARG A 29 9.89 1.47 15.00
CA ARG A 29 10.62 0.77 16.08
C ARG A 29 11.27 -0.50 15.57
N TYR A 30 10.54 -1.32 14.82
CA TYR A 30 11.08 -2.54 14.24
C TYR A 30 12.22 -2.24 13.24
N HIS A 31 11.99 -1.30 12.33
CA HIS A 31 12.94 -0.97 11.27
C HIS A 31 14.11 -0.07 11.69
N LYS A 32 14.12 0.41 12.93
CA LYS A 32 15.29 1.04 13.53
C LYS A 32 16.46 0.05 13.60
N ASP A 33 16.18 -1.18 14.02
CA ASP A 33 17.18 -2.22 14.24
C ASP A 33 17.23 -3.21 13.06
N THR A 34 16.17 -3.28 12.26
CA THR A 34 16.05 -4.18 11.10
C THR A 34 15.70 -3.39 9.84
N PRO A 35 16.68 -2.87 9.07
CA PRO A 35 16.40 -2.06 7.88
C PRO A 35 15.44 -2.78 6.90
N PRO A 36 14.46 -2.07 6.32
CA PRO A 36 13.50 -2.68 5.41
C PRO A 36 14.20 -3.17 4.14
N GLU A 37 13.77 -4.33 3.65
CA GLU A 37 14.30 -4.93 2.43
C GLU A 37 13.79 -4.22 1.17
N GLU A 38 14.53 -4.35 0.08
CA GLU A 38 14.12 -3.79 -1.20
C GLU A 38 13.06 -4.68 -1.85
N ILE A 39 11.84 -4.14 -1.96
CA ILE A 39 10.72 -4.80 -2.63
C ILE A 39 10.98 -4.83 -4.14
N GLN A 40 10.94 -6.01 -4.74
CA GLN A 40 11.10 -6.20 -6.16
C GLN A 40 9.97 -5.54 -6.95
N LYS A 41 10.34 -4.71 -7.93
CA LYS A 41 9.42 -4.01 -8.83
C LYS A 41 9.75 -4.41 -10.28
N PRO A 42 8.77 -4.85 -11.10
CA PRO A 42 7.37 -5.12 -10.74
C PRO A 42 7.23 -6.33 -9.81
N LEU A 43 6.13 -6.39 -9.06
CA LEU A 43 5.82 -7.55 -8.20
C LEU A 43 5.75 -8.81 -9.06
N LYS A 44 6.49 -9.87 -8.67
CA LYS A 44 6.50 -11.14 -9.40
C LYS A 44 5.36 -12.05 -8.99
N SER A 45 4.94 -11.99 -7.73
CA SER A 45 3.91 -12.85 -7.14
C SER A 45 2.88 -12.03 -6.36
N THR A 46 1.74 -12.66 -6.05
CA THR A 46 0.78 -12.13 -5.07
C THR A 46 1.29 -12.33 -3.64
N ASN A 47 2.20 -13.29 -3.45
CA ASN A 47 2.94 -13.47 -2.20
C ASN A 47 4.07 -12.42 -2.12
N LEU A 48 3.96 -11.52 -1.14
CA LEU A 48 4.93 -10.43 -0.96
C LEU A 48 6.31 -10.95 -0.56
N VAL A 49 6.38 -12.08 0.16
CA VAL A 49 7.65 -12.69 0.58
C VAL A 49 8.48 -13.10 -0.64
N GLU A 50 7.84 -13.63 -1.68
CA GLU A 50 8.49 -13.94 -2.96
C GLU A 50 8.95 -12.69 -3.74
N CYS A 51 8.48 -11.51 -3.33
CA CYS A 51 8.86 -10.22 -3.90
C CYS A 51 9.91 -9.47 -3.06
N GLY A 52 10.56 -10.13 -2.09
CA GLY A 52 11.58 -9.51 -1.25
C GLY A 52 11.02 -8.69 -0.08
N VAL A 53 9.79 -8.99 0.35
CA VAL A 53 9.22 -8.45 1.60
C VAL A 53 9.51 -9.42 2.73
N SER A 54 9.95 -8.92 3.89
CA SER A 54 10.20 -9.79 5.05
C SER A 54 8.91 -10.44 5.56
N GLU A 55 9.01 -11.56 6.28
CA GLU A 55 7.82 -12.20 6.89
C GLU A 55 7.11 -11.26 7.86
N TRP A 56 7.89 -10.49 8.63
CA TRP A 56 7.36 -9.51 9.57
C TRP A 56 6.58 -8.41 8.85
N ASP A 57 7.13 -7.88 7.77
CA ASP A 57 6.47 -6.85 6.95
C ASP A 57 5.19 -7.37 6.31
N ASN A 58 5.22 -8.60 5.79
CA ASN A 58 4.07 -9.23 5.18
C ASN A 58 2.91 -9.41 6.17
N GLU A 59 3.21 -9.81 7.42
CA GLU A 59 2.23 -9.91 8.49
C GLU A 59 1.77 -8.52 8.96
N TYR A 60 2.69 -7.56 9.06
CA TYR A 60 2.40 -6.20 9.51
C TYR A 60 1.37 -5.49 8.62
N VAL A 61 1.43 -5.69 7.29
CA VAL A 61 0.43 -5.16 6.34
C VAL A 61 -0.73 -6.12 6.07
N ASN A 62 -0.80 -7.25 6.78
CA ASN A 62 -1.95 -8.15 6.74
C ASN A 62 -3.09 -7.66 7.64
N ILE A 63 -3.59 -6.47 7.33
CA ILE A 63 -4.60 -5.76 8.12
C ILE A 63 -5.81 -5.42 7.25
N GLU A 64 -6.88 -4.94 7.88
CA GLU A 64 -8.09 -4.51 7.20
C GLU A 64 -7.80 -3.39 6.18
N GLN A 65 -8.53 -3.41 5.06
CA GLN A 65 -8.27 -2.49 3.94
C GLN A 65 -8.42 -1.02 4.32
N GLU A 66 -9.40 -0.67 5.16
CA GLU A 66 -9.58 0.71 5.65
C GLU A 66 -8.34 1.18 6.41
N VAL A 67 -7.83 0.35 7.33
CA VAL A 67 -6.61 0.63 8.10
C VAL A 67 -5.39 0.71 7.19
N LEU A 68 -5.31 -0.16 6.18
CA LEU A 68 -4.22 -0.13 5.19
C LEU A 68 -4.22 1.18 4.39
N PHE A 69 -5.38 1.68 3.96
CA PHE A 69 -5.47 2.96 3.25
C PHE A 69 -5.12 4.14 4.15
N GLU A 70 -5.57 4.15 5.39
CA GLU A 70 -5.15 5.18 6.35
C GLU A 70 -3.65 5.14 6.62
N LEU A 71 -3.06 3.94 6.66
CA LEU A 71 -1.62 3.76 6.83
C LEU A 71 -0.84 4.27 5.62
N ILE A 72 -1.34 4.09 4.39
CA ILE A 72 -0.77 4.68 3.17
C ILE A 72 -0.75 6.21 3.27
N LEU A 73 -1.89 6.81 3.66
CA LEU A 73 -2.02 8.26 3.79
C LEU A 73 -1.08 8.81 4.88
N ALA A 74 -1.00 8.13 6.03
CA ALA A 74 -0.11 8.50 7.12
C ALA A 74 1.36 8.36 6.73
N ALA A 75 1.74 7.28 6.04
CA ALA A 75 3.10 7.06 5.57
C ALA A 75 3.55 8.13 4.57
N ASN A 76 2.66 8.52 3.65
CA ASN A 76 2.90 9.62 2.72
C ASN A 76 2.99 10.97 3.44
N TYR A 77 2.10 11.23 4.41
CA TYR A 77 2.10 12.48 5.18
C TYR A 77 3.36 12.67 6.03
N LEU A 78 3.88 11.57 6.61
CA LEU A 78 5.08 11.56 7.45
C LEU A 78 6.37 11.32 6.65
N ASP A 79 6.29 11.23 5.32
CA ASP A 79 7.41 10.97 4.40
C ASP A 79 8.23 9.70 4.72
N ILE A 80 7.53 8.60 5.07
CA ILE A 80 8.16 7.30 5.37
C ILE A 80 8.10 6.42 4.12
N LYS A 81 9.05 6.65 3.21
CA LYS A 81 9.09 6.00 1.88
C LYS A 81 9.00 4.47 1.95
N SER A 82 9.70 3.81 2.88
CA SER A 82 9.69 2.34 2.97
C SER A 82 8.31 1.79 3.36
N LEU A 83 7.63 2.44 4.30
CA LEU A 83 6.27 2.08 4.70
C LEU A 83 5.26 2.33 3.57
N LEU A 84 5.42 3.44 2.85
CA LEU A 84 4.61 3.76 1.68
C LEU A 84 4.81 2.71 0.58
N ASP A 85 6.05 2.33 0.27
CA ASP A 85 6.37 1.29 -0.71
C ASP A 85 5.76 -0.07 -0.30
N LEU A 86 5.87 -0.46 0.98
CA LEU A 86 5.33 -1.71 1.50
C LEU A 86 3.80 -1.79 1.41
N THR A 87 3.12 -0.74 1.84
CA THR A 87 1.65 -0.68 1.80
C THR A 87 1.12 -0.61 0.36
N CYS A 88 1.79 0.13 -0.53
CA CYS A 88 1.51 0.11 -1.97
C CYS A 88 1.72 -1.26 -2.60
N ALA A 89 2.79 -1.98 -2.21
CA ALA A 89 3.04 -3.34 -2.68
C ALA A 89 1.91 -4.30 -2.27
N LYS A 90 1.40 -4.17 -1.04
CA LYS A 90 0.24 -4.96 -0.56
C LYS A 90 -1.03 -4.67 -1.37
N VAL A 91 -1.32 -3.40 -1.69
CA VAL A 91 -2.48 -3.06 -2.54
C VAL A 91 -2.29 -3.62 -3.95
N ALA A 92 -1.09 -3.47 -4.52
CA ALA A 92 -0.78 -4.01 -5.85
C ALA A 92 -0.89 -5.54 -5.90
N SER A 93 -0.50 -6.26 -4.84
CA SER A 93 -0.67 -7.71 -4.76
C SER A 93 -2.14 -8.15 -4.67
N MET A 94 -3.01 -7.31 -4.10
CA MET A 94 -4.46 -7.56 -4.09
C MET A 94 -5.12 -7.39 -5.46
N ILE A 95 -4.50 -6.62 -6.37
CA ILE A 95 -4.98 -6.36 -7.74
C ILE A 95 -4.42 -7.40 -8.71
N LYS A 96 -3.17 -7.83 -8.49
CA LYS A 96 -2.46 -8.72 -9.40
C LYS A 96 -3.23 -10.05 -9.59
N GLY A 97 -3.48 -10.39 -10.85
CA GLY A 97 -4.14 -11.65 -11.25
C GLY A 97 -5.66 -11.64 -11.10
N LYS A 98 -6.27 -10.54 -10.67
CA LYS A 98 -7.73 -10.37 -10.65
C LYS A 98 -8.23 -9.74 -11.94
N ASN A 99 -9.42 -10.13 -12.35
CA ASN A 99 -10.12 -9.47 -13.45
C ASN A 99 -10.79 -8.17 -13.00
N THR A 100 -11.28 -7.38 -13.96
CA THR A 100 -11.87 -6.06 -13.73
C THR A 100 -13.07 -6.11 -12.78
N GLU A 101 -13.91 -7.14 -12.88
CA GLU A 101 -15.10 -7.30 -12.04
C GLU A 101 -14.73 -7.65 -10.59
N GLU A 102 -13.74 -8.52 -10.40
CA GLU A 102 -13.21 -8.89 -9.08
C GLU A 102 -12.56 -7.69 -8.39
N ILE A 103 -11.80 -6.88 -9.12
CA ILE A 103 -11.21 -5.64 -8.61
C ILE A 103 -12.33 -4.67 -8.19
N ARG A 104 -13.32 -4.44 -9.06
CA ARG A 104 -14.46 -3.57 -8.76
C ARG A 104 -15.18 -4.02 -7.49
N LYS A 105 -15.46 -5.31 -7.37
CA LYS A 105 -16.11 -5.87 -6.17
C LYS A 105 -15.24 -5.73 -4.93
N GLN A 106 -13.95 -6.03 -5.03
CA GLN A 106 -13.03 -5.98 -3.89
C GLN A 106 -12.86 -4.56 -3.33
N PHE A 107 -12.80 -3.57 -4.20
CA PHE A 107 -12.59 -2.17 -3.81
C PHE A 107 -13.89 -1.36 -3.76
N ASN A 108 -15.04 -2.03 -3.91
CA ASN A 108 -16.37 -1.41 -3.94
C ASN A 108 -16.47 -0.24 -4.94
N ILE A 109 -15.91 -0.44 -6.14
CA ILE A 109 -15.90 0.53 -7.24
C ILE A 109 -17.14 0.32 -8.10
N VAL A 110 -17.91 1.38 -8.30
CA VAL A 110 -19.06 1.39 -9.21
C VAL A 110 -18.57 1.42 -10.66
N ASN A 111 -19.12 0.56 -11.51
CA ASN A 111 -18.87 0.66 -12.95
C ASN A 111 -19.60 1.89 -13.50
N ASP A 112 -18.84 2.89 -13.94
CA ASP A 112 -19.32 4.15 -14.50
C ASP A 112 -19.30 4.18 -16.02
N PHE A 113 -18.85 3.11 -16.68
CA PHE A 113 -18.91 2.96 -18.13
C PHE A 113 -20.31 2.56 -18.62
N THR A 114 -20.69 3.12 -19.76
CA THR A 114 -21.79 2.57 -20.56
C THR A 114 -21.40 1.22 -21.18
N PRO A 115 -22.36 0.35 -21.55
CA PRO A 115 -22.05 -0.92 -22.20
C PRO A 115 -21.21 -0.76 -23.48
N GLU A 116 -21.44 0.31 -24.24
CA GLU A 116 -20.70 0.63 -25.45
C GLU A 116 -19.24 1.01 -25.15
N GLU A 117 -19.00 1.84 -24.14
CA GLU A 117 -17.65 2.24 -23.71
C GLU A 117 -16.87 1.06 -23.13
N GLU A 118 -17.51 0.21 -22.32
CA GLU A 118 -16.87 -0.99 -21.78
C GLU A 118 -16.48 -1.97 -22.89
N ALA A 119 -17.33 -2.14 -23.91
CA ALA A 119 -17.02 -2.97 -25.07
C ALA A 119 -15.85 -2.40 -25.89
N GLN A 120 -15.80 -1.07 -26.08
CA GLN A 120 -14.69 -0.41 -26.78
C GLN A 120 -13.38 -0.58 -26.01
N VAL A 121 -13.36 -0.31 -24.71
CA VAL A 121 -12.16 -0.47 -23.87
C VAL A 121 -11.70 -1.93 -23.85
N ARG A 122 -12.63 -2.89 -23.83
CA ARG A 122 -12.28 -4.32 -23.89
C ARG A 122 -11.66 -4.72 -25.22
N GLU A 123 -12.19 -4.23 -26.34
CA GLU A 123 -11.62 -4.49 -27.67
C GLU A 123 -10.24 -3.82 -27.82
N GLU A 124 -10.09 -2.58 -27.35
CA GLU A 124 -8.81 -1.85 -27.37
C GLU A 124 -7.74 -2.51 -26.51
N ASN A 125 -8.11 -3.21 -25.43
CA ASN A 125 -7.19 -3.90 -24.52
C ASN A 125 -7.08 -5.41 -24.76
N ARG A 126 -7.71 -5.93 -25.83
CA ARG A 126 -7.73 -7.36 -26.14
C ARG A 126 -6.34 -7.96 -26.35
N TRP A 127 -5.37 -7.14 -26.78
CA TRP A 127 -3.96 -7.53 -26.90
C TRP A 127 -3.30 -7.95 -25.57
N CYS A 128 -3.84 -7.54 -24.43
CA CYS A 128 -3.39 -7.99 -23.10
C CYS A 128 -3.94 -9.37 -22.71
N GLU A 129 -5.03 -9.82 -23.33
CA GLU A 129 -5.65 -11.13 -23.04
C GLU A 129 -5.09 -12.25 -23.91
N ASP A 130 -4.55 -11.90 -25.09
CA ASP A 130 -3.97 -12.82 -26.08
C ASP A 130 -2.46 -13.11 -25.85
N ALA A 131 -1.82 -12.49 -24.85
CA ALA A 131 -0.38 -12.58 -24.54
C ALA A 131 -0.08 -13.42 -23.29
#